data_AF-A0A849N9M9-F1
#
_entry.id   AF-A0A849N9M9-F1
#
_cell.length_a   1.000
_cell.length_b   1.000
_cell.length_c   1.000
_cell.angle_alpha   90.00
_cell.angle_beta   90.00
_cell.angle_gamma   90.00
#
_symmetry.space_group_name_H-M   'P 1'
#
loop_
_entity.id
_entity.type
_entity.pdbx_description
1 polymer ?
#
loop_
_entity_poly.entity_id
_entity_poly.type
_entity_poly.pdbx_seq_one_letter_code
_entity_poly.pdbx_strand_id
1 'polypeptide(L)'
;MGYTLRLSVKVQAEAPIQGLDAEPSIVVDGITVTVKKDWPWLIFVAQGFESEDAAEDFVKKLKLALYSLALKYHIAFRSAFSKNKVHYLDRQLDPSNRHDGRADADGYCIYPNDKKISFWILNPGRGSGSTGWSFAEEALRSGLVAEPPAIDDKTATAIELYLETFHEASNRARFLTLIMALEIMAPRPKRHDALIAALGGFREKLEFMKQGATEVERREVQGVLSQIGFSEEQSINLRIQQLIRDEAPLEQDAREALARKMKKAYDIRSKIMHHGGNEEVMNVFDDVLTAVKLVLSARLGLSSPI
;
A
#
# COMPACT_ATOMS: atom_id res chain seq x y z
N MET A 1 6.02 -6.92 -34.49
CA MET A 1 6.78 -7.72 -33.50
C MET A 1 6.13 -7.46 -32.16
N GLY A 2 5.79 -8.50 -31.39
CA GLY A 2 5.12 -8.31 -30.10
C GLY A 2 6.10 -8.20 -28.94
N TYR A 3 5.63 -7.65 -27.83
CA TYR A 3 6.38 -7.50 -26.57
C TYR A 3 5.79 -8.34 -25.44
N THR A 4 6.66 -8.76 -24.53
CA THR A 4 6.35 -9.47 -23.30
C THR A 4 6.73 -8.59 -22.12
N LEU A 5 5.81 -8.46 -21.17
CA LEU A 5 6.05 -7.87 -19.86
C LEU A 5 6.22 -9.00 -18.85
N ARG A 6 7.35 -9.04 -18.15
CA ARG A 6 7.55 -9.86 -16.97
C ARG A 6 7.55 -8.96 -15.74
N LEU A 7 6.70 -9.22 -14.77
CA LEU A 7 6.71 -8.58 -13.46
C LEU A 7 6.85 -9.64 -12.39
N SER A 8 7.70 -9.41 -11.39
CA SER A 8 7.78 -10.31 -10.25
C SER A 8 7.89 -9.58 -8.93
N VAL A 9 7.27 -10.19 -7.94
CA VAL A 9 7.20 -9.68 -6.57
C VAL A 9 7.59 -10.79 -5.59
N LYS A 10 8.25 -10.41 -4.50
CA LYS A 10 8.56 -11.33 -3.42
C LYS A 10 7.36 -11.40 -2.50
N VAL A 11 6.73 -12.57 -2.39
CA VAL A 11 5.68 -12.80 -1.41
C VAL A 11 6.30 -13.13 -0.05
N GLN A 12 5.59 -12.81 1.03
CA GLN A 12 6.09 -13.11 2.38
C GLN A 12 6.11 -14.62 2.69
N ALA A 13 5.13 -15.36 2.18
CA ALA A 13 4.93 -16.76 2.50
C ALA A 13 5.65 -17.70 1.51
N GLU A 14 6.14 -18.84 1.98
CA GLU A 14 6.35 -19.99 1.10
C GLU A 14 4.99 -20.52 0.66
N ALA A 15 4.69 -20.46 -0.64
CA ALA A 15 3.45 -20.98 -1.21
C ALA A 15 2.13 -20.32 -0.76
N PRO A 16 1.97 -18.97 -0.81
CA PRO A 16 0.70 -18.31 -0.53
C PRO A 16 -0.42 -18.67 -1.51
N ILE A 17 -0.11 -19.29 -2.65
CA ILE A 17 -1.09 -19.67 -3.66
C ILE A 17 -0.86 -21.13 -4.09
N GLN A 18 -1.85 -21.99 -3.86
CA GLN A 18 -1.90 -23.36 -4.37
C GLN A 18 -2.39 -23.41 -5.82
N GLY A 19 -1.99 -24.42 -6.58
CA GLY A 19 -2.45 -24.63 -7.96
C GLY A 19 -1.68 -23.87 -9.04
N LEU A 20 -0.63 -23.13 -8.67
CA LEU A 20 0.25 -22.45 -9.64
C LEU A 20 1.19 -23.38 -10.40
N ASP A 21 1.25 -24.68 -10.07
CA ASP A 21 2.06 -25.68 -10.81
C ASP A 21 1.66 -25.81 -12.28
N ALA A 22 0.39 -25.52 -12.59
CA ALA A 22 -0.14 -25.57 -13.95
C ALA A 22 0.16 -24.29 -14.76
N GLU A 23 0.86 -23.30 -14.18
CA GLU A 23 1.09 -21.97 -14.77
C GLU A 23 -0.20 -21.37 -15.36
N PRO A 24 -1.26 -21.17 -14.54
CA PRO A 24 -2.55 -20.73 -15.04
C PRO A 24 -2.46 -19.35 -15.70
N SER A 25 -3.36 -19.08 -16.64
CA SER A 25 -3.37 -17.85 -17.43
C SER A 25 -4.71 -17.14 -17.38
N ILE A 26 -4.67 -15.81 -17.31
CA ILE A 26 -5.82 -14.92 -17.32
C ILE A 26 -5.75 -14.08 -18.60
N VAL A 27 -6.83 -14.06 -19.39
CA VAL A 27 -6.93 -13.20 -20.58
C VAL A 27 -7.73 -11.95 -20.24
N VAL A 28 -7.15 -10.78 -20.52
CA VAL A 28 -7.77 -9.45 -20.35
C VAL A 28 -7.37 -8.56 -21.52
N ASP A 29 -8.33 -7.94 -22.19
CA ASP A 29 -8.11 -7.05 -23.34
C ASP A 29 -7.23 -7.65 -24.46
N GLY A 30 -7.36 -8.96 -24.69
CA GLY A 30 -6.52 -9.69 -25.65
C GLY A 30 -5.09 -9.98 -25.19
N ILE A 31 -4.70 -9.53 -23.99
CA ILE A 31 -3.43 -9.83 -23.34
C ILE A 31 -3.57 -11.10 -22.49
N THR A 32 -2.67 -12.04 -22.69
CA THR A 32 -2.60 -13.27 -21.87
C THR A 32 -1.59 -13.06 -20.76
N VAL A 33 -2.04 -13.15 -19.50
CA VAL A 33 -1.22 -13.03 -18.30
C VAL A 33 -1.07 -14.41 -17.67
N THR A 34 0.10 -15.02 -17.81
CA THR A 34 0.45 -16.28 -17.15
C THR A 34 1.04 -15.99 -15.77
N VAL A 35 0.56 -16.70 -14.76
CA VAL A 35 1.06 -16.59 -13.37
C VAL A 35 1.90 -17.81 -13.05
N LYS A 36 3.15 -17.58 -12.65
CA LYS A 36 4.13 -18.62 -12.31
C LYS A 36 4.60 -18.45 -10.88
N LYS A 37 4.98 -19.57 -10.26
CA LYS A 37 5.66 -19.58 -8.95
C LYS A 37 7.12 -19.97 -9.10
N ASP A 38 7.97 -19.24 -8.40
CA ASP A 38 9.36 -19.61 -8.13
C ASP A 38 9.71 -19.13 -6.72
N TRP A 39 9.18 -19.81 -5.70
CA TRP A 39 9.10 -19.25 -4.35
C TRP A 39 10.45 -18.73 -3.81
N PRO A 40 10.45 -17.56 -3.15
CA PRO A 40 9.32 -16.74 -2.72
C PRO A 40 8.80 -15.76 -3.79
N TRP A 41 9.04 -16.01 -5.08
CA TRP A 41 8.59 -15.13 -6.15
C TRP A 41 7.25 -15.54 -6.75
N LEU A 42 6.36 -14.56 -6.86
CA LEU A 42 5.18 -14.62 -7.71
C LEU A 42 5.49 -13.85 -8.99
N ILE A 43 5.41 -14.53 -10.14
CA ILE A 43 5.84 -14.00 -11.43
C ILE A 43 4.64 -13.92 -12.37
N PHE A 44 4.46 -12.76 -12.99
CA PHE A 44 3.46 -12.50 -14.01
C PHE A 44 4.17 -12.34 -15.35
N VAL A 45 3.74 -13.08 -16.35
CA VAL A 45 4.22 -12.98 -17.73
C VAL A 45 3.04 -12.60 -18.60
N ALA A 46 2.96 -11.33 -18.98
CA ALA A 46 1.92 -10.79 -19.85
C ALA A 46 2.43 -10.70 -21.30
N GLN A 47 1.67 -11.23 -22.25
CA GLN A 47 2.03 -11.30 -23.66
C GLN A 47 0.89 -10.80 -24.54
N GLY A 48 1.25 -10.20 -25.68
CA GLY A 48 0.29 -9.72 -26.68
C GLY A 48 0.40 -8.22 -26.97
N PHE A 49 1.40 -7.53 -26.43
CA PHE A 49 1.56 -6.09 -26.63
C PHE A 49 2.17 -5.77 -28.00
N GLU A 50 1.63 -4.76 -28.67
CA GLU A 50 2.14 -4.27 -29.96
C GLU A 50 3.38 -3.38 -29.80
N SER A 51 3.56 -2.77 -28.63
CA SER A 51 4.66 -1.86 -28.31
C SER A 51 5.16 -2.03 -26.88
N GLU A 52 6.36 -1.51 -26.61
CA GLU A 52 6.91 -1.42 -25.24
C GLU A 52 6.08 -0.47 -24.36
N ASP A 53 5.60 0.65 -24.91
CA ASP A 53 4.77 1.60 -24.16
C ASP A 53 3.43 1.00 -23.71
N ALA A 54 2.79 0.18 -24.57
CA ALA A 54 1.56 -0.52 -24.20
C ALA A 54 1.81 -1.54 -23.07
N ALA A 55 2.96 -2.22 -23.10
CA ALA A 55 3.38 -3.10 -22.01
C ALA A 55 3.70 -2.32 -20.73
N GLU A 56 4.33 -1.14 -20.84
CA GLU A 56 4.63 -0.25 -19.72
C GLU A 56 3.36 0.24 -19.02
N ASP A 57 2.37 0.70 -19.78
CA ASP A 57 1.08 1.14 -19.22
C ASP A 57 0.33 0.00 -18.52
N PHE A 58 0.46 -1.24 -19.03
CA PHE A 58 -0.15 -2.43 -18.41
C PHE A 58 0.42 -2.76 -17.03
N VAL A 59 1.60 -2.24 -16.66
CA VAL A 59 2.15 -2.38 -15.30
C VAL A 59 1.19 -1.81 -14.26
N LYS A 60 0.44 -0.75 -14.58
CA LYS A 60 -0.55 -0.15 -13.67
C LYS A 60 -1.67 -1.15 -13.34
N LYS A 61 -2.15 -1.92 -14.32
CA LYS A 61 -3.14 -3.00 -14.14
C LYS A 61 -2.58 -4.15 -13.30
N LEU A 62 -1.34 -4.55 -13.52
CA LEU A 62 -0.68 -5.58 -12.69
C LEU A 62 -0.49 -5.14 -11.24
N LYS A 63 -0.14 -3.86 -11.01
CA LYS A 63 -0.08 -3.28 -9.65
C LYS A 63 -1.44 -3.37 -8.95
N LEU A 64 -2.51 -2.97 -9.62
CA LEU A 64 -3.86 -3.10 -9.07
C LEU A 64 -4.26 -4.56 -8.79
N ALA A 65 -3.94 -5.49 -9.68
CA ALA A 65 -4.18 -6.92 -9.48
C ALA A 65 -3.48 -7.43 -8.21
N LEU A 66 -2.23 -7.04 -8.01
CA LEU A 66 -1.45 -7.36 -6.82
C LEU A 66 -2.03 -6.70 -5.56
N TYR A 67 -2.43 -5.43 -5.60
CA TYR A 67 -3.09 -4.78 -4.46
C TYR A 67 -4.42 -5.44 -4.12
N SER A 68 -5.22 -5.83 -5.11
CA SER A 68 -6.46 -6.59 -4.90
C SER A 68 -6.18 -7.93 -4.22
N LEU A 69 -5.15 -8.64 -4.66
CA LEU A 69 -4.70 -9.90 -4.05
C LEU A 69 -4.30 -9.70 -2.57
N ALA A 70 -3.53 -8.65 -2.27
CA ALA A 70 -3.11 -8.33 -0.91
C ALA A 70 -4.30 -7.94 -0.01
N LEU A 71 -5.19 -7.08 -0.49
CA LEU A 71 -6.34 -6.58 0.26
C LEU A 71 -7.38 -7.69 0.52
N LYS A 72 -7.69 -8.52 -0.48
CA LYS A 72 -8.70 -9.59 -0.35
C LYS A 72 -8.19 -10.79 0.43
N TYR A 73 -6.99 -11.27 0.11
CA TYR A 73 -6.49 -12.57 0.59
C TYR A 73 -5.26 -12.48 1.48
N HIS A 74 -4.86 -11.28 1.90
CA HIS A 74 -3.73 -11.09 2.82
C HIS A 74 -2.39 -11.62 2.26
N ILE A 75 -2.27 -11.70 0.94
CA ILE A 75 -1.04 -12.12 0.27
C ILE A 75 -0.19 -10.88 0.06
N ALA A 76 0.59 -10.55 1.08
CA ALA A 76 1.53 -9.45 1.04
C ALA A 76 2.74 -9.76 0.16
N PHE A 77 3.27 -8.71 -0.43
CA PHE A 77 4.43 -8.78 -1.30
C PHE A 77 5.28 -7.53 -1.15
N ARG A 78 6.56 -7.66 -1.54
CA ARG A 78 7.49 -6.56 -1.75
C ARG A 78 7.85 -6.48 -3.22
N SER A 79 7.83 -5.28 -3.75
CA SER A 79 8.35 -5.00 -5.09
C SER A 79 8.82 -3.56 -5.16
N ALA A 80 9.98 -3.35 -5.77
CA ALA A 80 10.43 -2.01 -6.13
C ALA A 80 9.58 -1.41 -7.27
N PHE A 81 8.85 -2.26 -8.01
CA PHE A 81 8.18 -1.89 -9.26
C PHE A 81 9.03 -1.00 -10.16
N SER A 82 10.34 -1.27 -10.19
CA SER A 82 11.31 -0.59 -11.02
C SER A 82 11.43 -1.30 -12.36
N LYS A 83 11.57 -0.52 -13.43
CA LYS A 83 11.89 -1.05 -14.75
C LYS A 83 13.34 -1.50 -14.77
N ASN A 84 13.55 -2.78 -15.01
CA ASN A 84 14.87 -3.36 -15.19
C ASN A 84 15.23 -3.38 -16.67
N LYS A 85 16.46 -2.98 -16.97
CA LYS A 85 17.00 -3.03 -18.31
C LYS A 85 17.44 -4.47 -18.66
N VAL A 86 17.08 -4.92 -19.86
CA VAL A 86 17.67 -6.15 -20.42
C VAL A 86 19.06 -5.86 -20.96
N HIS A 87 20.03 -6.62 -20.48
CA HIS A 87 21.37 -6.66 -21.04
C HIS A 87 21.43 -7.81 -22.06
N TYR A 88 21.30 -7.47 -23.34
CA TYR A 88 21.39 -8.45 -24.42
C TYR A 88 22.82 -8.96 -24.57
N LEU A 89 22.95 -10.26 -24.78
CA LEU A 89 24.23 -10.93 -24.97
C LEU A 89 24.55 -11.00 -26.45
N ASP A 90 25.82 -10.73 -26.78
CA ASP A 90 26.29 -10.97 -28.15
C ASP A 90 26.48 -12.48 -28.37
N ARG A 91 25.59 -13.06 -29.19
CA ARG A 91 25.63 -14.48 -29.54
C ARG A 91 26.90 -14.88 -30.31
N GLN A 92 27.67 -13.93 -30.86
CA GLN A 92 28.95 -14.23 -31.51
C GLN A 92 30.01 -14.67 -30.49
N LEU A 93 29.90 -14.24 -29.24
CA LEU A 93 30.89 -14.51 -28.19
C LEU A 93 30.67 -15.85 -27.48
N ASP A 94 29.44 -16.38 -27.45
CA ASP A 94 29.14 -17.70 -26.89
C ASP A 94 27.91 -18.33 -27.59
N PRO A 95 28.13 -19.09 -28.67
CA PRO A 95 27.05 -19.75 -29.42
C PRO A 95 26.32 -20.83 -28.61
N SER A 96 26.90 -21.29 -27.49
CA SER A 96 26.29 -22.33 -26.63
C SER A 96 25.22 -21.76 -25.69
N ASN A 97 25.21 -20.44 -25.50
CA ASN A 97 24.28 -19.77 -24.63
C ASN A 97 22.87 -19.73 -25.25
N ARG A 98 21.91 -20.34 -24.56
CA ARG A 98 20.52 -20.45 -25.00
C ARG A 98 19.66 -19.20 -24.74
N HIS A 99 20.24 -18.18 -24.10
CA HIS A 99 19.58 -16.93 -23.71
C HIS A 99 20.10 -15.74 -24.51
N ASP A 100 19.16 -14.89 -24.92
CA ASP A 100 19.40 -13.64 -25.65
C ASP A 100 19.83 -12.49 -24.75
N GLY A 101 19.53 -12.55 -23.45
CA GLY A 101 19.83 -11.48 -22.52
C GLY A 101 19.65 -11.85 -21.07
N ARG A 102 20.05 -10.92 -20.19
CA ARG A 102 19.95 -11.04 -18.72
C ARG A 102 19.29 -9.80 -18.12
N ALA A 103 18.52 -9.99 -17.07
CA ALA A 103 17.94 -8.90 -16.29
C ALA A 103 17.82 -9.27 -14.80
N ASP A 104 17.66 -8.25 -13.96
CA ASP A 104 17.32 -8.44 -12.54
C ASP A 104 15.89 -9.01 -12.41
N ALA A 105 15.71 -9.91 -11.46
CA ALA A 105 14.42 -10.52 -11.17
C ALA A 105 13.50 -9.60 -10.34
N ASP A 106 13.97 -8.61 -9.60
CA ASP A 106 13.10 -7.77 -8.76
C ASP A 106 12.47 -6.60 -9.54
N GLY A 107 11.15 -6.50 -9.60
CA GLY A 107 10.46 -5.46 -10.38
C GLY A 107 9.92 -5.99 -11.71
N TYR A 108 10.00 -5.18 -12.77
CA TYR A 108 9.50 -5.58 -14.08
C TYR A 108 10.47 -5.32 -15.22
N CYS A 109 10.26 -6.05 -16.31
CA CYS A 109 11.10 -6.02 -17.49
C CYS A 109 10.22 -6.19 -18.73
N ILE A 110 10.50 -5.43 -19.78
CA ILE A 110 9.81 -5.53 -21.07
C ILE A 110 10.83 -5.94 -22.14
N TYR A 111 10.48 -6.90 -22.98
CA TYR A 111 11.35 -7.41 -24.02
C TYR A 111 10.56 -7.99 -25.20
N PRO A 112 11.17 -8.09 -26.41
CA PRO A 112 10.50 -8.68 -27.57
C PRO A 112 10.19 -10.17 -27.38
N ASN A 113 9.05 -10.62 -27.90
CA ASN A 113 8.55 -11.99 -27.72
C ASN A 113 9.48 -13.09 -28.24
N ASP A 114 10.34 -12.78 -29.21
CA ASP A 114 11.29 -13.73 -29.79
C ASP A 114 12.57 -13.91 -28.95
N LYS A 115 12.73 -13.16 -27.86
CA LYS A 115 13.94 -13.17 -27.01
C LYS A 115 13.76 -14.05 -25.77
N LYS A 116 14.78 -14.86 -25.47
CA LYS A 116 14.86 -15.67 -24.25
C LYS A 116 15.72 -14.96 -23.21
N ILE A 117 15.09 -14.40 -22.18
CA ILE A 117 15.80 -13.67 -21.12
C ILE A 117 15.99 -14.56 -19.89
N SER A 118 17.20 -14.59 -19.31
CA SER A 118 17.46 -15.25 -18.02
C SER A 118 17.41 -14.24 -16.87
N PHE A 119 16.83 -14.63 -15.74
CA PHE A 119 16.69 -13.78 -14.54
C PHE A 119 17.47 -14.37 -13.38
N TRP A 120 18.18 -13.53 -12.63
CA TRP A 120 18.97 -13.95 -11.47
C TRP A 120 18.17 -13.74 -10.18
N ILE A 121 18.08 -14.78 -9.35
CA ILE A 121 17.28 -14.79 -8.13
C ILE A 121 18.19 -15.14 -6.94
N LEU A 122 18.14 -14.34 -5.87
CA LEU A 122 18.76 -14.66 -4.57
C LEU A 122 17.64 -14.93 -3.54
N ASN A 123 17.62 -16.13 -2.96
CA ASN A 123 16.51 -16.60 -2.11
C ASN A 123 16.90 -16.76 -0.63
N PRO A 124 16.21 -16.06 0.29
CA PRO A 124 16.03 -16.51 1.67
C PRO A 124 14.60 -17.09 1.86
N GLY A 125 14.51 -18.28 2.45
CA GLY A 125 13.23 -18.95 2.74
C GLY A 125 12.58 -18.52 4.06
N ARG A 126 11.26 -18.70 4.17
CA ARG A 126 10.45 -18.79 5.41
C ARG A 126 9.00 -19.17 5.08
N GLY A 127 8.46 -20.15 5.83
CA GLY A 127 7.14 -20.76 5.66
C GLY A 127 5.92 -19.84 5.88
N SER A 128 4.78 -20.17 5.27
CA SER A 128 3.42 -19.71 5.67
C SER A 128 2.29 -20.43 4.89
N GLY A 129 1.03 -20.22 5.28
CA GLY A 129 -0.18 -20.83 4.71
C GLY A 129 -0.52 -20.39 3.28
N SER A 130 -1.48 -21.08 2.66
CA SER A 130 -1.72 -21.05 1.21
C SER A 130 -3.21 -20.86 0.84
N THR A 131 -3.50 -19.98 -0.11
CA THR A 131 -4.83 -19.73 -0.73
C THR A 131 -4.98 -20.53 -2.02
N GLY A 132 -6.17 -21.05 -2.35
CA GLY A 132 -6.39 -21.75 -3.63
C GLY A 132 -6.35 -20.82 -4.86
N TRP A 133 -5.88 -21.32 -6.01
CA TRP A 133 -5.81 -20.55 -7.26
C TRP A 133 -7.13 -19.89 -7.65
N SER A 134 -8.27 -20.56 -7.54
CA SER A 134 -9.57 -20.00 -7.95
C SER A 134 -9.89 -18.67 -7.26
N PHE A 135 -9.53 -18.55 -5.97
CA PHE A 135 -9.69 -17.31 -5.21
C PHE A 135 -8.65 -16.27 -5.62
N ALA A 136 -7.39 -16.66 -5.75
CA ALA A 136 -6.34 -15.76 -6.22
C ALA A 136 -6.64 -15.20 -7.62
N GLU A 137 -7.15 -16.03 -8.53
CA GLU A 137 -7.56 -15.64 -9.89
C GLU A 137 -8.65 -14.56 -9.85
N GLU A 138 -9.67 -14.72 -8.99
CA GLU A 138 -10.75 -13.74 -8.86
C GLU A 138 -10.22 -12.36 -8.44
N ALA A 139 -9.34 -12.30 -7.42
CA ALA A 139 -8.71 -11.04 -7.03
C ALA A 139 -7.83 -10.46 -8.14
N LEU A 140 -6.98 -11.27 -8.75
CA LEU A 140 -6.09 -10.82 -9.82
C LEU A 140 -6.89 -10.28 -11.01
N ARG A 141 -7.91 -11.02 -11.44
CA ARG A 141 -8.82 -10.60 -12.51
C ARG A 141 -9.50 -9.29 -12.17
N SER A 142 -10.00 -9.13 -10.93
CA SER A 142 -10.66 -7.87 -10.52
C SER A 142 -9.77 -6.64 -10.66
N GLY A 143 -8.47 -6.75 -10.37
CA GLY A 143 -7.53 -5.63 -10.56
C GLY A 143 -7.05 -5.47 -12.01
N LEU A 144 -6.96 -6.57 -12.78
CA LEU A 144 -6.58 -6.51 -14.20
C LEU A 144 -7.65 -5.86 -15.09
N VAL A 145 -8.94 -6.07 -14.77
CA VAL A 145 -10.06 -5.50 -15.53
C VAL A 145 -10.45 -4.09 -15.06
N ALA A 146 -10.00 -3.68 -13.88
CA ALA A 146 -10.24 -2.34 -13.37
C ALA A 146 -9.44 -1.30 -14.16
N GLU A 147 -10.05 -0.13 -14.37
CA GLU A 147 -9.32 1.01 -14.92
C GLU A 147 -8.41 1.60 -13.82
N PRO A 148 -7.08 1.68 -14.04
CA PRO A 148 -6.18 2.19 -13.03
C PRO A 148 -6.48 3.64 -12.64
N PRO A 149 -6.85 3.94 -11.38
CA PRO A 149 -7.04 5.31 -10.97
C PRO A 149 -5.70 6.03 -10.88
N ALA A 150 -5.73 7.37 -10.90
CA ALA A 150 -4.58 8.15 -10.48
C ALA A 150 -4.36 7.97 -8.98
N ILE A 151 -3.30 7.27 -8.59
CA ILE A 151 -2.94 7.02 -7.19
C ILE A 151 -2.11 8.21 -6.70
N ASP A 152 -2.61 8.93 -5.71
CA ASP A 152 -1.84 10.00 -5.05
C ASP A 152 -0.76 9.43 -4.12
N ASP A 153 0.24 10.26 -3.78
CA ASP A 153 1.37 9.85 -2.93
C ASP A 153 0.92 9.31 -1.57
N LYS A 154 -0.17 9.85 -1.01
CA LYS A 154 -0.71 9.41 0.28
C LYS A 154 -1.25 7.99 0.20
N THR A 155 -1.97 7.67 -0.86
CA THR A 155 -2.56 6.35 -1.10
C THR A 155 -1.46 5.34 -1.42
N ALA A 156 -0.46 5.73 -2.22
CA ALA A 156 0.73 4.93 -2.47
C ALA A 156 1.48 4.60 -1.17
N THR A 157 1.74 5.59 -0.31
CA THR A 157 2.39 5.34 1.00
C THR A 157 1.51 4.49 1.92
N ALA A 158 0.19 4.68 1.91
CA ALA A 158 -0.71 3.92 2.76
C ALA A 158 -0.79 2.43 2.37
N ILE A 159 -0.79 2.10 1.07
CA ILE A 159 -0.75 0.70 0.63
C ILE A 159 0.62 0.06 0.94
N GLU A 160 1.72 0.81 0.85
CA GLU A 160 3.05 0.33 1.26
C GLU A 160 3.08 0.02 2.76
N LEU A 161 2.59 0.92 3.62
CA LEU A 161 2.47 0.67 5.05
C LEU A 161 1.59 -0.54 5.33
N TYR A 162 0.46 -0.68 4.63
CA TYR A 162 -0.40 -1.87 4.73
C TYR A 162 0.38 -3.16 4.44
N LEU A 163 1.13 -3.21 3.33
CA LEU A 163 1.94 -4.38 2.96
C LEU A 163 3.06 -4.66 3.99
N GLU A 164 3.69 -3.62 4.54
CA GLU A 164 4.71 -3.78 5.59
C GLU A 164 4.15 -4.32 6.90
N THR A 165 2.84 -4.16 7.19
CA THR A 165 2.22 -4.77 8.39
C THR A 165 2.28 -6.28 8.40
N PHE A 166 2.54 -6.92 7.27
CA PHE A 166 2.71 -8.37 7.19
C PHE A 166 4.12 -8.79 7.60
N HIS A 167 5.11 -7.91 7.42
CA HIS A 167 6.50 -8.15 7.80
C HIS A 167 6.81 -7.81 9.27
N GLU A 168 5.89 -7.14 9.94
CA GLU A 168 5.98 -6.79 11.35
C GLU A 168 5.78 -8.00 12.27
N ALA A 169 6.72 -8.24 13.19
CA ALA A 169 6.71 -9.40 14.06
C ALA A 169 5.69 -9.31 15.22
N SER A 170 5.36 -8.10 15.67
CA SER A 170 4.48 -7.89 16.83
C SER A 170 3.13 -7.31 16.41
N ASN A 171 2.03 -7.83 16.97
CA ASN A 171 0.68 -7.29 16.71
C ASN A 171 0.56 -5.80 17.06
N ARG A 172 1.36 -5.33 18.02
CA ARG A 172 1.44 -3.92 18.38
C ARG A 172 2.05 -3.08 17.26
N ALA A 173 3.18 -3.51 16.69
CA ALA A 173 3.79 -2.81 15.56
C ALA A 173 2.85 -2.84 14.35
N ARG A 174 2.26 -3.99 14.03
CA ARG A 174 1.23 -4.15 12.99
C ARG A 174 0.08 -3.14 13.17
N PHE A 175 -0.47 -3.06 14.39
CA PHE A 175 -1.53 -2.13 14.74
C PHE A 175 -1.11 -0.67 14.52
N LEU A 176 0.06 -0.27 15.01
CA LEU A 176 0.56 1.10 14.84
C LEU A 176 0.77 1.43 13.37
N THR A 177 1.31 0.49 12.57
CA THR A 177 1.51 0.67 11.13
C THR A 177 0.18 0.82 10.38
N LEU A 178 -0.86 0.06 10.73
CA LEU A 178 -2.19 0.24 10.17
C LEU A 178 -2.82 1.60 10.55
N ILE A 179 -2.64 2.06 11.79
CA ILE A 179 -3.08 3.39 12.20
C ILE A 179 -2.34 4.48 11.41
N MET A 180 -1.02 4.35 11.22
CA MET A 180 -0.24 5.29 10.39
C MET A 180 -0.77 5.37 8.95
N ALA A 181 -1.17 4.24 8.36
CA ALA A 181 -1.81 4.24 7.04
C ALA A 181 -3.10 5.09 7.03
N LEU A 182 -3.97 4.95 8.04
CA LEU A 182 -5.16 5.81 8.18
C LEU A 182 -4.80 7.29 8.42
N GLU A 183 -3.79 7.58 9.24
CA GLU A 183 -3.34 8.95 9.53
C GLU A 183 -2.85 9.69 8.27
N ILE A 184 -2.19 8.97 7.36
CA ILE A 184 -1.68 9.50 6.08
C ILE A 184 -2.83 9.78 5.11
N MET A 185 -3.77 8.85 5.00
CA MET A 185 -4.93 9.00 4.11
C MET A 185 -5.90 10.08 4.60
N ALA A 186 -6.00 10.29 5.92
CA ALA A 186 -6.96 11.22 6.51
C ALA A 186 -6.73 12.67 6.02
N PRO A 187 -7.80 13.36 5.59
CA PRO A 187 -7.70 14.74 5.13
C PRO A 187 -7.24 15.66 6.28
N ARG A 188 -6.64 16.80 5.93
CA ARG A 188 -6.23 17.84 6.90
C ARG A 188 -7.11 19.09 6.76
N PRO A 189 -8.41 19.01 7.09
CA PRO A 189 -9.27 20.17 7.02
C PRO A 189 -8.84 21.19 8.08
N LYS A 190 -8.87 22.46 7.68
CA LYS A 190 -8.78 23.57 8.61
C LYS A 190 -9.97 23.52 9.57
N ARG A 191 -9.76 23.97 10.81
CA ARG A 191 -10.88 24.20 11.72
C ARG A 191 -11.76 25.35 11.22
N HIS A 192 -12.96 25.46 11.79
CA HIS A 192 -13.89 26.55 11.48
C HIS A 192 -13.23 27.92 11.71
N ASP A 193 -13.46 28.87 10.80
CA ASP A 193 -12.78 30.17 10.77
C ASP A 193 -12.90 30.95 12.08
N ALA A 194 -14.06 30.88 12.74
CA ALA A 194 -14.25 31.50 14.06
C ALA A 194 -13.25 30.99 15.13
N LEU A 195 -12.92 29.69 15.12
CA LEU A 195 -11.93 29.13 16.03
C LEU A 195 -10.51 29.53 15.62
N ILE A 196 -10.21 29.55 14.32
CA ILE A 196 -8.91 30.03 13.82
C ILE A 196 -8.70 31.50 14.22
N ALA A 197 -9.72 32.35 14.09
CA ALA A 197 -9.67 33.74 14.50
C ALA A 197 -9.44 33.89 16.02
N ALA A 198 -10.13 33.08 16.84
CA ALA A 198 -9.92 33.06 18.29
C ALA A 198 -8.49 32.62 18.67
N LEU A 199 -7.96 31.59 18.00
CA LEU A 199 -6.57 31.14 18.18
C LEU A 199 -5.57 32.21 17.74
N GLY A 200 -5.85 32.94 16.65
CA GLY A 200 -5.06 34.07 16.19
C GLY A 200 -4.97 35.18 17.23
N GLY A 201 -6.10 35.61 17.78
CA GLY A 201 -6.11 36.62 18.84
C GLY A 201 -5.42 36.17 20.13
N PHE A 202 -5.44 34.87 20.45
CA PHE A 202 -4.68 34.33 21.57
C PHE A 202 -3.17 34.29 21.28
N ARG A 203 -2.77 33.93 20.05
CA ARG A 203 -1.39 33.95 19.58
C ARG A 203 -0.77 35.35 19.70
N GLU A 204 -1.49 36.38 19.28
CA GLU A 204 -1.04 37.78 19.38
C GLU A 204 -0.76 38.18 20.84
N LYS A 205 -1.62 37.78 21.78
CA LYS A 205 -1.41 38.03 23.21
C LYS A 205 -0.15 37.35 23.74
N LEU A 206 0.11 36.12 23.31
CA LEU A 206 1.32 35.37 23.70
C LEU A 206 2.59 35.99 23.12
N GLU A 207 2.57 36.42 21.86
CA GLU A 207 3.70 37.13 21.25
C GLU A 207 3.97 38.47 21.94
N PHE A 208 2.93 39.18 22.37
CA PHE A 208 3.10 40.39 23.18
C PHE A 208 3.74 40.09 24.55
N MET A 209 3.30 39.03 25.24
CA MET A 209 3.93 38.60 26.51
C MET A 209 5.41 38.28 26.35
N LYS A 210 5.81 37.72 25.20
CA LYS A 210 7.20 37.36 24.91
C LYS A 210 8.16 38.56 24.88
N GLN A 211 7.68 39.75 24.52
CA GLN A 211 8.50 40.96 24.35
C GLN A 211 9.08 41.47 25.67
N GLY A 212 8.38 41.28 26.79
CA GLY A 212 8.84 41.65 28.13
C GLY A 212 9.33 40.48 28.99
N ALA A 213 9.27 39.26 28.47
CA ALA A 213 9.56 38.03 29.20
C ALA A 213 11.06 37.76 29.37
N THR A 214 11.40 37.10 30.48
CA THR A 214 12.71 36.48 30.70
C THR A 214 12.95 35.32 29.71
N GLU A 215 14.20 34.86 29.58
CA GLU A 215 14.53 33.77 28.66
C GLU A 215 13.78 32.46 28.98
N VAL A 216 13.56 32.17 30.27
CA VAL A 216 12.78 30.99 30.69
C VAL A 216 11.32 31.13 30.26
N GLU A 217 10.70 32.27 30.55
CA GLU A 217 9.31 32.54 30.17
C GLU A 217 9.13 32.57 28.64
N ARG A 218 10.10 33.08 27.89
CA ARG A 218 10.08 33.04 26.41
C ARG A 218 10.04 31.61 25.89
N ARG A 219 10.77 30.68 26.50
CA ARG A 219 10.74 29.26 26.11
C ARG A 219 9.38 28.63 26.40
N GLU A 220 8.79 28.92 27.56
CA GLU A 220 7.45 28.45 27.90
C GLU A 220 6.40 28.98 26.91
N VAL A 221 6.43 30.30 26.64
CA VAL A 221 5.55 30.95 25.65
C VAL A 221 5.75 30.35 24.26
N GLN A 222 6.99 30.10 23.85
CA GLN A 222 7.30 29.47 22.56
C GLN A 222 6.72 28.05 22.48
N GLY A 223 6.77 27.28 23.57
CA GLY A 223 6.15 25.97 23.65
C GLY A 223 4.63 26.02 23.41
N VAL A 224 3.93 26.97 24.03
CA VAL A 224 2.49 27.16 23.84
C VAL A 224 2.17 27.65 22.41
N LEU A 225 2.95 28.60 21.87
CA LEU A 225 2.78 29.09 20.49
C LEU A 225 2.91 27.97 19.46
N SER A 226 3.84 27.05 19.66
CA SER A 226 3.97 25.85 18.83
C SER A 226 2.74 24.96 18.92
N GLN A 227 2.15 24.76 20.12
CA GLN A 227 0.92 23.99 20.29
C GLN A 227 -0.30 24.64 19.60
N ILE A 228 -0.39 25.96 19.58
CA ILE A 228 -1.45 26.69 18.87
C ILE A 228 -1.37 26.44 17.36
N GLY A 229 -0.16 26.44 16.78
CA GLY A 229 0.03 26.13 15.36
C GLY A 229 -0.52 24.75 14.98
N PHE A 230 -0.33 23.75 15.83
CA PHE A 230 -0.94 22.42 15.65
C PHE A 230 -2.45 22.38 15.90
N SER A 231 -3.01 23.39 16.55
CA SER A 231 -4.44 23.46 16.89
C SER A 231 -5.31 24.05 15.77
N GLU A 232 -4.71 24.58 14.70
CA GLU A 232 -5.42 25.08 13.52
C GLU A 232 -6.03 23.95 12.67
N GLU A 233 -5.55 22.71 12.84
CA GLU A 233 -6.09 21.51 12.21
C GLU A 233 -7.03 20.73 13.15
N GLN A 234 -7.98 20.00 12.57
CA GLN A 234 -8.77 19.02 13.32
C GLN A 234 -7.87 17.95 13.95
N SER A 235 -8.27 17.39 15.10
CA SER A 235 -7.52 16.31 15.73
C SER A 235 -7.46 15.09 14.79
N ILE A 236 -6.34 14.37 14.82
CA ILE A 236 -6.12 13.18 13.98
C ILE A 236 -7.28 12.17 14.12
N ASN A 237 -7.79 11.99 15.34
CA ASN A 237 -8.96 11.15 15.62
C ASN A 237 -10.19 11.57 14.81
N LEU A 238 -10.54 12.86 14.79
CA LEU A 238 -11.68 13.35 14.00
C LEU A 238 -11.44 13.20 12.50
N ARG A 239 -10.20 13.43 12.03
CA ARG A 239 -9.84 13.28 10.62
C ARG A 239 -9.98 11.82 10.16
N ILE A 240 -9.57 10.85 10.97
CA ILE A 240 -9.74 9.42 10.67
C ILE A 240 -11.23 9.06 10.65
N GLN A 241 -12.02 9.53 11.62
CA GLN A 241 -13.47 9.27 11.60
C GLN A 241 -14.13 9.86 10.34
N GLN A 242 -13.73 11.07 9.95
CA GLN A 242 -14.23 11.73 8.74
C GLN A 242 -13.83 10.94 7.49
N LEU A 243 -12.58 10.49 7.40
CA LEU A 243 -12.11 9.62 6.31
C LEU A 243 -13.01 8.39 6.14
N ILE A 244 -13.37 7.70 7.22
CA ILE A 244 -14.26 6.54 7.16
C ILE A 244 -15.67 6.92 6.70
N ARG A 245 -16.21 8.04 7.18
CA ARG A 245 -17.55 8.51 6.77
C ARG A 245 -17.58 8.85 5.28
N ASP A 246 -16.52 9.43 4.76
CA ASP A 246 -16.49 9.94 3.40
C ASP A 246 -16.15 8.87 2.37
N GLU A 247 -15.25 7.93 2.72
CA GLU A 247 -14.63 7.07 1.71
C GLU A 247 -14.89 5.57 1.89
N ALA A 248 -15.33 5.08 3.05
CA ALA A 248 -15.62 3.66 3.20
C ALA A 248 -16.85 3.27 2.37
N PRO A 249 -16.79 2.25 1.50
CA PRO A 249 -17.90 1.85 0.63
C PRO A 249 -18.93 1.00 1.39
N LEU A 250 -19.51 1.58 2.44
CA LEU A 250 -20.49 0.96 3.33
C LEU A 250 -21.75 1.82 3.42
N GLU A 251 -22.85 1.20 3.84
CA GLU A 251 -24.07 1.94 4.21
C GLU A 251 -23.84 2.90 5.37
N GLN A 252 -24.66 3.96 5.45
CA GLN A 252 -24.48 5.07 6.40
C GLN A 252 -24.31 4.61 7.85
N ASP A 253 -25.16 3.70 8.32
CA ASP A 253 -25.11 3.20 9.70
C ASP A 253 -23.85 2.37 9.98
N ALA A 254 -23.41 1.58 9.00
CA ALA A 254 -22.20 0.79 9.10
C ALA A 254 -20.93 1.66 9.07
N ARG A 255 -20.90 2.70 8.22
CA ARG A 255 -19.84 3.72 8.22
C ARG A 255 -19.72 4.40 9.57
N GLU A 256 -20.84 4.82 10.14
CA GLU A 256 -20.87 5.56 11.40
C GLU A 256 -20.50 4.64 12.59
N ALA A 257 -20.88 3.37 12.56
CA ALA A 257 -20.41 2.37 13.51
C ALA A 257 -18.87 2.15 13.42
N LEU A 258 -18.33 2.03 12.21
CA LEU A 258 -16.88 1.87 11.99
C LEU A 258 -16.10 3.12 12.41
N ALA A 259 -16.61 4.32 12.12
CA ALA A 259 -16.01 5.58 12.55
C ALA A 259 -15.90 5.64 14.09
N ARG A 260 -16.96 5.26 14.83
CA ARG A 260 -16.91 5.17 16.30
C ARG A 260 -15.86 4.18 16.80
N LYS A 261 -15.69 3.04 16.14
CA LYS A 261 -14.64 2.06 16.47
C LYS A 261 -13.25 2.66 16.27
N MET A 262 -13.04 3.47 15.23
CA MET A 262 -11.76 4.15 15.00
C MET A 262 -11.39 5.16 16.08
N LYS A 263 -12.39 5.80 16.73
CA LYS A 263 -12.13 6.60 17.94
C LYS A 263 -11.48 5.77 19.03
N LYS A 264 -12.03 4.60 19.34
CA LYS A 264 -11.47 3.68 20.35
C LYS A 264 -10.06 3.22 19.98
N ALA A 265 -9.85 2.86 18.71
CA ALA A 265 -8.54 2.46 18.22
C ALA A 265 -7.49 3.58 18.38
N TYR A 266 -7.85 4.82 18.06
CA TYR A 266 -6.95 5.96 18.23
C TYR A 266 -6.62 6.24 19.71
N ASP A 267 -7.61 6.11 20.61
CA ASP A 267 -7.38 6.23 22.05
C ASP A 267 -6.39 5.15 22.55
N ILE A 268 -6.47 3.93 22.02
CA ILE A 268 -5.50 2.84 22.29
C ILE A 268 -4.10 3.19 21.77
N ARG A 269 -3.99 3.69 20.53
CA ARG A 269 -2.71 4.16 19.96
C ARG A 269 -2.08 5.25 20.83
N SER A 270 -2.87 6.22 21.30
CA SER A 270 -2.40 7.26 22.21
C SER A 270 -1.81 6.67 23.50
N LYS A 271 -2.53 5.73 24.14
CA LYS A 271 -2.04 5.03 25.35
C LYS A 271 -0.73 4.28 25.11
N ILE A 272 -0.60 3.59 23.97
CA ILE A 272 0.65 2.87 23.63
C ILE A 272 1.83 3.84 23.52
N MET A 273 1.64 4.97 22.85
CA MET A 273 2.70 5.96 22.65
C MET A 273 3.13 6.67 23.95
N HIS A 274 2.20 6.85 24.89
CA HIS A 274 2.49 7.56 26.15
C HIS A 274 2.86 6.63 27.31
N HIS A 275 2.36 5.40 27.34
CA HIS A 275 2.51 4.49 28.47
C HIS A 275 3.20 3.16 28.09
N GLY A 276 3.60 2.98 26.84
CA GLY A 276 4.39 1.83 26.39
C GLY A 276 3.61 0.53 26.19
N GLY A 277 2.29 0.51 26.35
CA GLY A 277 1.49 -0.70 26.10
C GLY A 277 -0.01 -0.53 26.31
N ASN A 278 -0.78 -1.46 25.74
CA ASN A 278 -2.21 -1.62 25.96
C ASN A 278 -2.64 -3.05 25.57
N GLU A 279 -3.33 -3.76 26.46
CA GLU A 279 -3.79 -5.14 26.24
C GLU A 279 -5.00 -5.21 25.31
N GLU A 280 -5.73 -4.10 25.12
CA GLU A 280 -6.92 -4.03 24.26
C GLU A 280 -6.60 -3.95 22.76
N VAL A 281 -5.32 -3.96 22.35
CA VAL A 281 -4.93 -3.86 20.92
C VAL A 281 -5.62 -4.92 20.08
N MET A 282 -5.67 -6.16 20.55
CA MET A 282 -6.29 -7.26 19.81
C MET A 282 -7.79 -7.05 19.63
N ASN A 283 -8.46 -6.34 20.54
CA ASN A 283 -9.91 -6.10 20.48
C ASN A 283 -10.31 -5.09 19.39
N VAL A 284 -9.36 -4.32 18.88
CA VAL A 284 -9.59 -3.30 17.84
C VAL A 284 -8.80 -3.56 16.56
N PHE A 285 -7.92 -4.57 16.56
CA PHE A 285 -7.03 -4.85 15.43
C PHE A 285 -7.81 -5.09 14.13
N ASP A 286 -8.80 -5.98 14.18
CA ASP A 286 -9.60 -6.35 13.01
C ASP A 286 -10.45 -5.18 12.50
N ASP A 287 -10.92 -4.32 13.40
CA ASP A 287 -11.65 -3.10 13.03
C ASP A 287 -10.75 -2.13 12.26
N VAL A 288 -9.49 -1.96 12.70
CA VAL A 288 -8.52 -1.09 12.00
C VAL A 288 -8.10 -1.69 10.68
N LEU A 289 -7.83 -3.00 10.64
CA LEU A 289 -7.51 -3.72 9.41
C LEU A 289 -8.64 -3.58 8.38
N THR A 290 -9.88 -3.76 8.83
CA THR A 290 -11.10 -3.57 8.03
C THR A 290 -11.20 -2.15 7.49
N ALA A 291 -11.01 -1.14 8.33
CA ALA A 291 -11.05 0.26 7.93
C ALA A 291 -9.99 0.58 6.86
N VAL A 292 -8.74 0.15 7.06
CA VAL A 292 -7.66 0.33 6.08
C VAL A 292 -8.00 -0.35 4.75
N LYS A 293 -8.47 -1.60 4.79
CA LYS A 293 -8.85 -2.36 3.59
C LYS A 293 -9.94 -1.67 2.79
N LEU A 294 -11.00 -1.21 3.46
CA LEU A 294 -12.14 -0.54 2.82
C LEU A 294 -11.74 0.77 2.15
N VAL A 295 -10.99 1.62 2.85
CA VAL A 295 -10.54 2.92 2.31
C VAL A 295 -9.57 2.70 1.14
N LEU A 296 -8.60 1.80 1.28
CA LEU A 296 -7.66 1.49 0.20
C LEU A 296 -8.38 0.91 -1.04
N SER A 297 -9.31 -0.03 -0.85
CA SER A 297 -10.11 -0.56 -1.96
C SER A 297 -10.90 0.53 -2.68
N ALA A 298 -11.54 1.44 -1.95
CA ALA A 298 -12.27 2.55 -2.53
C ALA A 298 -11.36 3.47 -3.36
N ARG A 299 -10.21 3.89 -2.81
CA ARG A 299 -9.26 4.77 -3.52
C ARG A 299 -8.60 4.10 -4.72
N LEU A 300 -8.41 2.79 -4.67
CA LEU A 300 -7.83 2.00 -5.75
C LEU A 300 -8.87 1.57 -6.81
N GLY A 301 -10.15 1.94 -6.65
CA GLY A 301 -11.22 1.55 -7.57
C GLY A 301 -11.50 0.05 -7.58
N LEU A 302 -11.19 -0.65 -6.49
CA LEU A 302 -11.36 -2.10 -6.35
C LEU A 302 -12.68 -2.42 -5.65
N SER A 303 -13.27 -3.56 -6.00
CA SER A 303 -14.43 -4.12 -5.28
C SER A 303 -14.12 -4.27 -3.78
N SER A 304 -15.14 -4.10 -2.92
CA SER A 304 -15.03 -4.31 -1.48
C SER A 304 -14.29 -5.62 -1.16
N PRO A 305 -13.30 -5.60 -0.25
CA PRO A 305 -12.54 -6.78 0.15
C PRO A 305 -13.16 -7.52 1.34
N ILE A 306 -14.41 -7.15 1.68
CA ILE A 306 -15.28 -7.68 2.74
C ILE A 306 -16.60 -8.05 2.09
#